data_AF-A0A436ZXD4-F1
#
_entry.id   AF-A0A436ZXD4-F1
#
_cell.length_a   1.000
_cell.length_b   1.000
_cell.length_c   1.000
_cell.angle_alpha   90.00
_cell.angle_beta   90.00
_cell.angle_gamma   90.00
#
_symmetry.space_group_name_H-M   'P 1'
#
loop_
_entity.id
_entity.type
_entity.pdbx_description
1 polymer ?
#
loop_
_entity_poly.entity_id
_entity_poly.type
_entity_poly.pdbx_seq_one_letter_code
_entity_poly.pdbx_strand_id
1 'polypeptide(L)'
;MSASAAPIPLDQFAAALLDLEIPQLHQESARLQNSLYHLERSNTTLAEYPDDEDCKDAIRYNQGVIEQQKQRVDIIRLELVRRGVSVGHMDLDTPEPVSSSTGDAQATSAASGSSAPANGAANGHAGEDEGVYL
;
A
#
# COMPACT_ATOMS: atom_id res chain seq x y z
N MET A 1 15.22 28.62 5.00
CA MET A 1 13.95 27.95 5.40
C MET A 1 14.33 26.75 6.25
N SER A 2 13.75 26.68 7.45
CA SER A 2 14.14 25.77 8.54
C SER A 2 13.76 24.30 8.30
N ALA A 3 14.49 23.43 9.02
CA ALA A 3 14.22 22.03 9.32
C ALA A 3 14.80 20.98 8.35
N SER A 4 16.13 20.92 8.30
CA SER A 4 16.82 19.61 8.32
C SER A 4 16.46 18.92 9.65
N ALA A 5 15.27 18.33 9.74
CA ALA A 5 14.98 17.34 10.74
C ALA A 5 15.85 16.13 10.36
N ALA A 6 17.05 16.07 10.95
CA ALA A 6 17.95 14.95 10.74
C ALA A 6 17.14 13.67 10.95
N PRO A 7 17.13 12.74 9.97
CA PRO A 7 16.37 11.52 10.12
C PRO A 7 16.82 10.81 11.40
N ILE A 8 15.87 10.31 12.19
CA ILE A 8 16.16 9.57 13.43
C ILE A 8 17.15 8.46 13.07
N PRO A 9 18.30 8.36 13.77
CA PRO A 9 19.29 7.33 13.50
C PRO A 9 18.69 5.95 13.74
N LEU A 10 19.17 4.96 12.99
CA LEU A 10 18.61 3.60 12.99
C LEU A 10 18.60 2.98 14.39
N ASP A 11 19.61 3.25 15.21
CA ASP A 11 19.72 2.72 16.57
C ASP A 11 18.60 3.25 17.48
N GLN A 12 18.27 4.54 17.37
CA GLN A 12 17.15 5.13 18.13
C GLN A 12 15.80 4.59 17.64
N PHE A 13 15.67 4.37 16.33
CA PHE A 13 14.48 3.75 15.77
C PHE A 13 14.30 2.31 16.29
N ALA A 14 15.37 1.50 16.27
CA ALA A 14 15.35 0.12 16.77
C ALA A 14 15.01 0.05 18.26
N ALA A 15 15.56 0.97 19.07
CA ALA A 15 15.25 1.06 20.49
C ALA A 15 13.76 1.36 20.72
N ALA A 16 13.16 2.27 19.95
CA ALA A 16 11.74 2.61 20.07
C ALA A 16 10.82 1.44 19.72
N LEU A 17 11.20 0.56 18.78
CA LEU A 17 10.37 -0.60 18.41
C LEU A 17 10.14 -1.57 19.56
N LEU A 18 11.04 -1.61 20.56
CA LEU A 18 10.93 -2.50 21.72
C LEU A 18 9.66 -2.24 22.54
N ASP A 19 9.21 -0.98 22.58
CA ASP A 19 8.05 -0.54 23.35
C ASP A 19 6.73 -0.60 22.55
N LEU A 20 6.80 -0.78 21.23
CA LEU A 20 5.62 -0.86 20.36
C LEU A 20 4.96 -2.23 20.45
N GLU A 21 3.64 -2.28 20.32
CA GLU A 21 2.89 -3.53 20.19
C GLU A 21 2.98 -4.08 18.75
N ILE A 22 2.75 -5.40 18.57
CA ILE A 22 2.71 -6.05 17.24
C ILE A 22 1.85 -5.30 16.21
N PRO A 23 0.58 -4.94 16.48
CA PRO A 23 -0.23 -4.20 15.51
C PRO A 23 0.39 -2.85 15.10
N GLN A 24 1.08 -2.17 16.03
CA GLN A 24 1.77 -0.91 15.74
C GLN A 24 2.99 -1.13 14.83
N LEU A 25 3.72 -2.23 15.01
CA LEU A 25 4.82 -2.62 14.13
C LEU A 25 4.34 -2.88 12.69
N HIS A 26 3.21 -3.56 12.52
CA HIS A 26 2.59 -3.75 11.20
C HIS A 26 2.18 -2.41 10.57
N GLN A 27 1.59 -1.51 11.36
CA GLN A 27 1.20 -0.19 10.89
C GLN A 27 2.40 0.65 10.44
N GLU A 28 3.49 0.65 11.20
CA GLU A 28 4.72 1.35 10.82
C GLU A 28 5.37 0.71 9.58
N SER A 29 5.35 -0.61 9.46
CA SER A 29 5.81 -1.29 8.23
C SER A 29 5.00 -0.85 7.01
N ALA A 30 3.67 -0.86 7.10
CA ALA A 30 2.79 -0.45 5.99
C ALA A 30 3.00 1.02 5.60
N ARG A 31 3.19 1.90 6.59
CA ARG A 31 3.51 3.31 6.37
C ARG A 31 4.84 3.48 5.61
N LEU A 32 5.90 2.78 6.04
CA LEU A 32 7.21 2.85 5.38
C LEU A 32 7.14 2.31 3.95
N GLN A 33 6.43 1.21 3.72
CA GLN A 33 6.21 0.65 2.39
C GLN A 33 5.47 1.62 1.47
N ASN A 34 4.45 2.32 1.97
CA ASN A 34 3.75 3.34 1.20
C ASN A 34 4.67 4.51 0.83
N SER A 35 5.50 4.97 1.78
CA SER A 35 6.49 6.01 1.53
C SER A 35 7.52 5.57 0.47
N LEU A 36 8.01 4.33 0.54
CA LEU A 36 8.89 3.75 -0.49
C LEU A 36 8.25 3.77 -1.87
N TYR A 37 7.00 3.30 -1.97
CA TYR A 37 6.24 3.33 -3.23
C TYR A 37 6.17 4.73 -3.83
N HIS A 38 5.90 5.75 -3.00
CA HIS A 38 5.81 7.13 -3.48
C HIS A 38 7.17 7.70 -3.89
N LEU A 39 8.26 7.37 -3.19
CA LEU A 39 9.62 7.79 -3.55
C LEU A 39 10.08 7.15 -4.86
N GLU A 40 9.84 5.84 -5.05
CA GLU A 40 10.20 5.14 -6.28
C GLU A 40 9.40 5.66 -7.48
N ARG A 41 8.10 5.93 -7.29
CA ARG A 41 7.27 6.59 -8.30
C ARG A 41 7.77 7.99 -8.64
N SER A 42 8.12 8.80 -7.63
CA SER A 42 8.67 10.14 -7.84
C SER A 42 9.97 10.08 -8.64
N ASN A 43 10.86 9.13 -8.33
CA ASN A 43 12.11 8.94 -9.07
C ASN A 43 11.86 8.56 -10.53
N THR A 44 10.85 7.73 -10.77
CA THR A 44 10.45 7.35 -12.14
C THR A 44 10.01 8.59 -12.93
N THR A 45 9.19 9.46 -12.33
CA THR A 45 8.76 10.71 -12.98
C THR A 45 9.93 11.69 -13.18
N LEU A 46 10.82 11.84 -12.20
CA LEU A 46 11.99 12.71 -12.34
C LEU A 46 12.96 12.21 -13.42
N ALA A 47 13.03 10.90 -13.64
CA ALA A 47 13.86 10.30 -14.68
C ALA A 47 13.39 10.63 -16.11
N GLU A 48 12.18 11.17 -16.28
CA GLU A 48 11.69 11.68 -17.58
C GLU A 48 12.41 12.97 -18.01
N TYR A 49 13.15 13.62 -17.10
CA TYR A 49 13.88 14.87 -17.33
C TYR A 49 15.40 14.70 -17.11
N PRO A 50 16.10 13.89 -17.92
CA PRO A 50 17.51 13.55 -17.69
C PRO A 50 18.48 14.71 -17.88
N ASP A 51 18.09 15.80 -18.55
CA ASP A 51 18.93 16.97 -18.77
C ASP A 51 18.83 18.01 -17.63
N ASP A 52 17.89 17.83 -16.71
CA ASP A 52 17.69 18.71 -15.56
C ASP A 52 18.54 18.26 -14.36
N GLU A 53 19.48 19.10 -13.94
CA GLU A 53 20.37 18.83 -12.81
C GLU A 53 19.62 18.81 -11.47
N ASP A 54 18.57 19.61 -11.31
CA ASP A 54 17.75 19.60 -10.09
C ASP A 54 17.00 18.25 -9.98
N CYS A 55 16.52 17.72 -11.12
CA CYS A 55 15.91 16.39 -11.16
C CYS A 55 16.91 15.28 -10.79
N LYS A 56 18.15 15.36 -11.28
CA LYS A 56 19.22 14.42 -10.93
C LYS A 56 19.57 14.48 -9.44
N ASP A 57 19.69 15.67 -8.88
CA ASP A 57 19.95 15.87 -7.45
C ASP A 57 18.81 15.34 -6.58
N ALA A 58 17.57 15.60 -6.97
CA ALA A 58 16.39 15.06 -6.29
C ALA A 58 16.37 13.52 -6.29
N ILE A 59 16.70 12.89 -7.43
CA ILE A 59 16.81 11.42 -7.50
C ILE A 59 17.91 10.91 -6.56
N ARG A 60 19.11 11.50 -6.58
CA ARG A 60 20.23 11.12 -5.70
C ARG A 60 19.85 11.22 -4.23
N TYR A 61 19.18 12.32 -3.85
CA TYR A 61 18.71 12.51 -2.49
C TYR A 61 17.66 11.47 -2.09
N ASN A 62 16.66 11.24 -2.96
CA ASN A 62 15.61 10.25 -2.72
C ASN A 62 16.16 8.83 -2.60
N GLN A 63 17.21 8.46 -3.34
CA GLN A 63 17.88 7.16 -3.22
C GLN A 63 18.40 6.91 -1.81
N GLY A 64 19.08 7.90 -1.20
CA GLY A 64 19.54 7.79 0.18
C GLY A 64 18.38 7.65 1.18
N VAL A 65 17.26 8.35 0.94
CA VAL A 65 16.05 8.21 1.75
C VAL A 65 15.43 6.81 1.60
N ILE A 66 15.36 6.28 0.37
CA ILE A 66 14.85 4.94 0.07
C ILE A 66 15.68 3.88 0.80
N GLU A 67 17.01 3.96 0.71
CA GLU A 67 17.92 3.02 1.41
C GLU A 67 17.67 3.03 2.92
N GLN A 68 17.56 4.22 3.52
CA GLN A 68 17.28 4.33 4.95
C GLN A 68 15.90 3.77 5.32
N GLN A 69 14.88 3.99 4.49
CA GLN A 69 13.54 3.45 4.74
C GLN A 69 13.51 1.93 4.60
N LYS A 70 14.24 1.35 3.63
CA LYS A 70 14.40 -0.11 3.50
C LYS A 70 15.05 -0.71 4.75
N GLN A 71 16.13 -0.10 5.26
CA GLN A 71 16.76 -0.51 6.51
C GLN A 71 15.79 -0.48 7.70
N ARG A 72 14.93 0.53 7.80
CA ARG A 72 13.91 0.59 8.86
C ARG A 72 12.87 -0.53 8.74
N VAL A 73 12.42 -0.85 7.52
CA VAL A 73 11.53 -1.99 7.28
C VAL A 73 12.21 -3.30 7.73
N ASP A 74 13.49 -3.49 7.40
CA ASP A 74 14.24 -4.69 7.81
C ASP A 74 14.35 -4.83 9.33
N ILE A 75 14.57 -3.72 10.04
CA ILE A 75 14.60 -3.72 11.52
C ILE A 75 13.23 -4.11 12.08
N ILE A 76 12.12 -3.61 11.52
CA ILE A 76 10.76 -4.01 11.94
C ILE A 76 10.55 -5.51 11.69
N ARG A 77 10.97 -6.02 10.52
CA ARG A 77 10.85 -7.45 10.20
C ARG A 77 11.63 -8.31 11.19
N LEU A 78 12.87 -7.93 11.51
CA LEU A 78 13.68 -8.64 12.49
C LEU A 78 12.99 -8.65 13.87
N GLU A 79 12.39 -7.54 14.27
CA GLU A 79 11.67 -7.43 15.54
C GLU A 79 10.42 -8.33 15.57
N LEU A 80 9.66 -8.38 14.47
CA LEU A 80 8.49 -9.26 14.34
C LEU A 80 8.89 -10.74 14.40
N VAL A 81 9.96 -11.14 13.71
CA VAL A 81 10.51 -12.50 13.77
C VAL A 81 10.97 -12.82 15.19
N ARG A 82 11.64 -11.89 15.87
CA ARG A 82 12.08 -12.06 17.27
C ARG A 82 10.90 -12.32 18.22
N ARG A 83 9.73 -11.76 17.92
CA ARG A 83 8.48 -11.96 18.67
C ARG A 83 7.66 -13.18 18.20
N GLY A 84 8.18 -13.96 17.25
CA GLY A 84 7.52 -15.17 16.73
C GLY A 84 6.45 -14.91 15.67
N VAL A 85 6.41 -13.71 15.08
CA VAL A 85 5.48 -13.38 13.99
C VAL A 85 6.08 -13.74 12.64
N SER A 86 5.30 -14.41 11.79
CA SER A 86 5.70 -14.70 10.41
C SER A 86 5.65 -13.44 9.55
N VAL A 87 6.75 -13.15 8.85
CA VAL A 87 6.92 -11.94 8.02
C VAL A 87 6.94 -12.22 6.51
N GLY A 88 6.62 -13.44 6.05
CA GLY A 88 6.67 -13.79 4.61
C GLY A 88 5.87 -12.85 3.71
N HIS A 89 4.67 -12.47 4.15
CA HIS A 89 3.81 -11.49 3.48
C HIS A 89 4.38 -10.07 3.36
N MET A 90 5.50 -9.77 4.03
CA MET A 90 6.13 -8.45 3.98
C MET A 90 7.20 -8.33 2.90
N ASP A 91 7.63 -9.44 2.28
CA ASP A 91 8.66 -9.43 1.24
C ASP A 91 8.14 -8.77 -0.04
N LEU A 92 8.80 -7.67 -0.44
CA LEU A 92 8.44 -6.90 -1.63
C LEU A 92 9.04 -7.48 -2.92
N ASP A 93 10.07 -8.34 -2.81
CA ASP A 93 10.83 -8.89 -3.94
C ASP A 93 10.54 -10.38 -4.23
N THR A 94 9.69 -11.03 -3.43
CA THR A 94 9.34 -12.43 -3.63
C THR A 94 7.97 -12.50 -4.32
N PRO A 95 7.86 -12.95 -5.59
CA PRO A 95 6.57 -13.29 -6.16
C PRO A 95 6.03 -14.50 -5.39
N GLU A 96 5.18 -14.26 -4.38
CA GLU A 96 4.57 -15.35 -3.63
C GLU A 96 3.68 -16.19 -4.58
N PRO A 97 3.86 -17.52 -4.63
CA PRO A 97 2.83 -18.39 -5.18
C PRO A 97 1.62 -18.30 -4.25
N VAL A 98 0.51 -17.77 -4.76
CA VAL A 98 -0.79 -17.72 -4.07
C VAL A 98 -1.16 -19.12 -3.57
N SER A 99 -0.80 -19.43 -2.32
CA SER A 99 -1.30 -20.61 -1.62
C SER A 99 -2.64 -20.23 -1.03
N SER A 100 -3.68 -20.48 -1.81
CA SER A 100 -5.08 -20.41 -1.40
C SER A 100 -5.33 -21.37 -0.23
N SER A 101 -5.18 -20.91 1.00
CA SER A 101 -5.75 -21.58 2.17
C SER A 101 -7.20 -21.17 2.34
N THR A 102 -8.08 -21.74 1.52
CA THR A 102 -9.53 -21.65 1.73
C THR A 102 -9.91 -22.61 2.84
N GLY A 103 -9.95 -22.11 4.07
CA GLY A 103 -10.55 -22.80 5.21
C GLY A 103 -12.06 -22.57 5.26
N ASP A 104 -12.80 -23.68 5.26
CA ASP A 104 -14.16 -23.90 5.78
C ASP A 104 -15.22 -22.80 5.63
N ALA A 105 -16.05 -22.93 4.60
CA ALA A 105 -17.42 -22.40 4.61
C ALA A 105 -18.41 -23.57 4.48
N GLN A 106 -18.99 -23.91 5.62
CA GLN A 106 -19.98 -24.94 5.84
C GLN A 106 -21.21 -24.76 4.94
N ALA A 107 -21.44 -25.74 4.07
CA ALA A 107 -22.65 -25.85 3.26
C ALA A 107 -23.83 -26.32 4.13
N THR A 108 -24.83 -25.45 4.33
CA THR A 108 -26.17 -25.86 4.76
C THR A 108 -27.21 -25.35 3.78
N SER A 109 -27.68 -26.27 2.95
CA SER A 109 -28.76 -26.14 1.98
C SER A 109 -30.14 -26.32 2.62
N ALA A 110 -31.06 -25.38 2.39
CA ALA A 110 -32.52 -25.55 2.34
C ALA A 110 -33.18 -24.18 2.04
N ALA A 111 -34.31 -23.99 1.35
CA ALA A 111 -35.06 -24.69 0.30
C ALA A 111 -36.26 -23.76 -0.01
N SER A 112 -36.69 -23.70 -1.27
CA SER A 112 -38.06 -23.40 -1.75
C SER A 112 -38.74 -22.03 -1.49
N GLY A 113 -39.18 -21.42 -2.60
CA GLY A 113 -40.22 -20.39 -2.60
C GLY A 113 -40.45 -19.76 -3.98
N SER A 114 -41.04 -20.50 -4.92
CA SER A 114 -41.46 -20.01 -6.24
C SER A 114 -42.80 -19.27 -6.16
N SER A 115 -42.91 -18.08 -6.76
CA SER A 115 -44.01 -17.67 -7.66
C SER A 115 -43.92 -16.18 -8.05
N ALA A 116 -43.88 -15.92 -9.36
CA ALA A 116 -44.18 -14.64 -10.02
C ALA A 116 -45.66 -14.62 -10.48
N PRO A 117 -46.18 -13.64 -11.26
CA PRO A 117 -45.76 -12.26 -11.57
C PRO A 117 -46.92 -11.22 -11.39
N ALA A 118 -46.65 -9.91 -11.51
CA ALA A 118 -47.69 -8.92 -11.80
C ALA A 118 -47.16 -7.73 -12.62
N ASN A 119 -47.88 -7.48 -13.73
CA ASN A 119 -47.64 -6.49 -14.79
C ASN A 119 -47.74 -5.03 -14.34
N GLY A 120 -47.01 -4.14 -15.03
CA GLY A 120 -47.24 -2.70 -15.01
C GLY A 120 -46.41 -1.98 -16.07
N ALA A 121 -47.03 -1.67 -17.21
CA ALA A 121 -46.45 -1.00 -18.37
C ALA A 121 -46.08 0.47 -18.12
N ALA A 122 -45.01 0.96 -18.74
CA ALA A 122 -44.95 2.33 -19.26
C ALA A 122 -43.84 2.46 -20.32
N ASN A 123 -44.30 2.83 -21.52
CA ASN A 123 -43.54 3.11 -22.72
C ASN A 123 -42.78 4.44 -22.57
N GLY A 124 -41.45 4.43 -22.71
CA GLY A 124 -40.60 5.63 -22.67
C GLY A 124 -40.07 5.95 -24.07
N HIS A 125 -40.69 6.94 -24.69
CA HIS A 125 -40.46 7.46 -26.03
C HIS A 125 -39.12 8.21 -26.16
N ALA A 126 -38.55 8.14 -27.38
CA ALA A 126 -37.34 8.81 -27.83
C ALA A 126 -37.43 10.35 -27.87
N GLY A 127 -36.26 11.01 -27.93
CA GLY A 127 -36.05 12.45 -28.15
C GLY A 127 -34.81 12.92 -27.40
N GLU A 128 -33.61 12.94 -27.99
CA GLU A 128 -33.05 13.98 -28.89
C GLU A 128 -32.70 15.29 -28.16
N ASP A 129 -31.37 15.47 -28.01
CA ASP A 129 -30.54 16.67 -28.25
C ASP A 129 -30.71 17.98 -27.45
N GLU A 130 -29.60 18.72 -27.44
CA GLU A 130 -29.30 20.05 -26.87
C GLU A 130 -28.85 20.06 -25.39
N GLY A 131 -27.60 20.39 -25.03
CA GLY A 131 -26.71 21.39 -25.60
C GLY A 131 -26.88 22.71 -24.83
N VAL A 132 -25.85 23.09 -24.07
CA VAL A 132 -25.33 24.47 -23.85
C VAL A 132 -24.48 24.46 -22.57
N TYR A 133 -23.17 24.55 -22.80
CA TYR A 133 -22.19 25.03 -21.83
C TYR A 133 -22.31 26.56 -21.73
N LEU A 134 -22.45 27.08 -20.51
CA LEU A 134 -21.89 28.37 -20.08
C LEU A 134 -21.46 28.26 -18.63
#